data_AF-A0A529HYA0-F1
#
_entry.id   AF-A0A529HYA0-F1
#
_cell.length_a   1.000
_cell.length_b   1.000
_cell.length_c   1.000
_cell.angle_alpha   90.00
_cell.angle_beta   90.00
_cell.angle_gamma   90.00
#
_symmetry.space_group_name_H-M   'P 1'
#
loop_
_entity.id
_entity.type
_entity.pdbx_description
1 polymer ?
#
loop_
_entity_poly.entity_id
_entity_poly.type
_entity_poly.pdbx_seq_one_letter_code
_entity_poly.pdbx_strand_id
1 'polypeptide(L)'
;MLMYHAQEKIVNTPGSELTGNRGGIHNSVTRTVLKPTHMIGGYVHQAYGFNYYGTVGSNRDEFIVVRKMAAVDWLEEPLQAQAPKEAAE
;
A
#
# COMPACT_ATOMS: atom_id res chain seq x y z
N MET A 1 -13.73 9.27 -3.84
CA MET A 1 -12.40 9.45 -4.44
C MET A 1 -11.91 8.07 -4.89
N LEU A 2 -11.20 7.98 -6.03
CA LEU A 2 -10.70 6.72 -6.56
C LEU A 2 -9.19 6.84 -6.81
N MET A 3 -8.41 5.94 -6.20
CA MET A 3 -7.03 5.64 -6.58
C MET A 3 -7.06 4.25 -7.20
N TYR A 4 -6.73 4.13 -8.49
CA TYR A 4 -6.76 2.83 -9.16
C TYR A 4 -5.72 1.88 -8.56
N HIS A 5 -6.10 0.61 -8.44
CA HIS A 5 -5.35 -0.39 -7.69
C HIS A 5 -3.92 -0.54 -8.21
N ALA A 6 -2.96 -0.55 -7.27
CA ALA A 6 -1.55 -0.84 -7.48
C ALA A 6 -0.79 0.09 -8.45
N GLN A 7 -0.62 1.36 -8.05
CA GLN A 7 0.33 2.28 -8.70
C GLN A 7 1.78 2.18 -8.17
N GLU A 8 2.04 1.26 -7.24
CA GLU A 8 3.33 1.05 -6.57
C GLU A 8 3.98 2.32 -5.98
N LYS A 9 5.23 2.22 -5.52
CA LYS A 9 5.96 3.28 -4.80
C LYS A 9 7.22 3.75 -5.55
N ILE A 10 7.47 3.24 -6.76
CA ILE A 10 8.77 3.37 -7.44
C ILE A 10 8.85 4.53 -8.43
N VAL A 11 7.73 5.01 -8.97
CA VAL A 11 7.69 6.07 -9.99
C VAL A 11 6.96 7.29 -9.45
N ASN A 12 7.51 8.48 -9.65
CA ASN A 12 6.87 9.77 -9.39
C ASN A 12 6.17 9.88 -8.01
N THR A 13 6.81 9.34 -6.96
CA THR A 13 6.29 9.40 -5.60
C THR A 13 7.15 10.35 -4.76
N PRO A 14 6.68 11.56 -4.43
CA PRO A 14 7.43 12.48 -3.56
C PRO A 14 7.39 12.01 -2.09
N GLY A 15 8.11 12.72 -1.22
CA GLY A 15 8.06 12.56 0.24
C GLY A 15 6.69 12.93 0.83
N SER A 16 6.34 12.28 1.93
CA SER A 16 5.12 12.54 2.71
C SER A 16 5.38 13.58 3.79
N GLU A 17 4.63 14.68 3.76
CA GLU A 17 4.67 15.71 4.80
C GLU A 17 4.22 15.22 6.19
N LEU A 18 3.45 14.12 6.26
CA LEU A 18 2.95 13.57 7.53
C LEU A 18 3.93 12.63 8.20
N THR A 19 4.66 11.83 7.40
CA THR A 19 5.53 10.77 7.93
C THR A 19 7.01 11.09 7.82
N GLY A 20 7.40 12.11 7.06
CA GLY A 20 8.80 12.43 6.76
C GLY A 20 9.52 11.41 5.88
N ASN A 21 8.82 10.35 5.46
CA ASN A 21 9.35 9.29 4.60
C ASN A 21 8.82 9.43 3.17
N ARG A 22 9.37 8.65 2.24
CA ARG A 22 8.81 8.51 0.88
C ARG A 22 7.31 8.19 0.93
N GLY A 23 6.52 8.87 0.10
CA GLY A 23 5.07 8.75 0.01
C GLY A 23 4.56 7.31 -0.01
N GLY A 24 3.42 7.07 0.63
CA GLY A 24 2.81 5.74 0.72
C GLY A 24 2.13 5.29 -0.57
N ILE A 25 1.57 4.08 -0.54
CA ILE A 25 0.74 3.49 -1.61
C ILE A 25 -0.73 3.42 -1.18
N HIS A 26 -1.61 2.98 -2.08
CA HIS A 26 -3.03 2.76 -1.77
C HIS A 26 -3.27 1.86 -0.54
N ASN A 27 -2.41 0.86 -0.29
CA ASN A 27 -2.50 0.01 0.91
C ASN A 27 -1.82 0.60 2.16
N SER A 28 -1.17 1.77 2.07
CA SER A 28 -0.65 2.48 3.26
C SER A 28 -1.76 3.13 4.09
N VAL A 29 -2.97 3.25 3.53
CA VAL A 29 -4.15 3.82 4.20
C VAL A 29 -5.21 2.77 4.54
N THR A 30 -4.93 1.48 4.33
CA THR A 30 -5.86 0.39 4.64
C THR A 30 -5.35 -0.44 5.82
N ARG A 31 -6.27 -1.15 6.48
CA ARG A 31 -5.95 -2.11 7.55
C ARG A 31 -6.78 -3.38 7.42
N THR A 32 -6.19 -4.53 7.75
CA THR A 32 -6.93 -5.79 7.82
C THR A 32 -7.93 -5.77 8.97
N VAL A 33 -9.20 -5.99 8.65
CA VAL A 33 -10.28 -6.19 9.63
C VAL A 33 -10.94 -7.54 9.33
N LEU A 34 -10.92 -8.44 10.31
CA LEU A 34 -11.40 -9.81 10.12
C LEU A 34 -12.89 -9.91 10.44
N LYS A 35 -13.61 -10.75 9.69
CA LYS A 35 -15.02 -11.04 9.92
C LYS A 35 -15.17 -12.44 10.53
N PRO A 36 -15.74 -12.59 11.74
CA PRO A 36 -15.87 -13.89 12.42
C PRO A 36 -16.60 -14.96 11.59
N THR A 37 -17.56 -14.59 10.75
CA THR A 37 -18.24 -15.53 9.86
C THR A 37 -17.30 -16.25 8.91
N HIS A 38 -16.15 -15.65 8.56
CA HIS A 38 -15.13 -16.26 7.69
C HIS A 38 -14.11 -17.13 8.45
N MET A 39 -14.31 -17.35 9.76
CA MET A 39 -13.48 -18.21 10.60
C MET A 39 -14.17 -19.51 11.00
N ILE A 40 -15.41 -19.74 10.56
CA ILE A 40 -16.16 -20.96 10.85
C ILE A 40 -15.41 -22.16 10.26
N GLY A 41 -15.37 -23.26 10.99
CA GLY A 41 -14.68 -24.48 10.59
C GLY A 41 -15.39 -25.73 11.11
N GLY A 42 -15.05 -26.90 10.56
CA GLY A 42 -15.61 -28.18 10.99
C GLY A 42 -17.10 -28.38 10.65
N TYR A 43 -17.66 -27.57 9.74
CA TYR A 43 -19.08 -27.62 9.41
C TYR A 43 -19.33 -27.85 7.93
N VAL A 44 -19.00 -29.05 7.44
CA VAL A 44 -19.22 -29.53 6.06
C VAL A 44 -18.68 -28.53 5.02
N HIS A 45 -19.54 -27.68 4.45
CA HIS A 45 -19.17 -26.67 3.46
C HIS A 45 -18.40 -25.48 4.07
N GLN A 46 -18.54 -25.25 5.38
CA GLN A 46 -17.74 -24.31 6.17
C GLN A 46 -16.62 -25.08 6.89
N ALA A 47 -15.75 -25.69 6.10
CA ALA A 47 -14.53 -26.33 6.57
C ALA A 47 -13.32 -25.67 5.91
N TYR A 48 -12.22 -25.61 6.64
CA TYR A 48 -10.98 -25.04 6.13
C TYR A 48 -10.42 -25.89 4.97
N GLY A 49 -9.90 -25.20 3.96
CA GLY A 49 -9.12 -25.77 2.88
C GLY A 49 -8.22 -24.69 2.29
N PHE A 50 -7.04 -25.07 1.79
CA PHE A 50 -6.09 -24.10 1.24
C PHE A 50 -6.73 -23.33 0.09
N ASN A 51 -6.80 -21.99 0.23
CA ASN A 51 -7.51 -21.07 -0.67
C ASN A 51 -9.02 -21.33 -0.86
N TYR A 52 -9.64 -22.18 -0.05
CA TYR A 52 -11.08 -22.49 -0.12
C TYR A 52 -11.91 -21.69 0.89
N TYR A 53 -11.47 -21.61 2.15
CA TYR A 53 -12.20 -20.92 3.23
C TYR A 53 -11.25 -20.19 4.17
N GLY A 54 -11.61 -18.97 4.56
CA GLY A 54 -10.83 -18.14 5.46
C GLY A 54 -11.20 -16.66 5.40
N THR A 55 -10.60 -15.87 6.27
CA THR A 55 -10.77 -14.42 6.32
C THR A 55 -10.29 -13.74 5.04
N VAL A 56 -10.93 -12.62 4.67
CA VAL A 56 -10.67 -11.90 3.42
C VAL A 56 -10.10 -10.50 3.69
N GLY A 57 -9.30 -9.97 2.76
CA GLY A 57 -8.76 -8.61 2.81
C GLY A 57 -9.70 -7.55 2.22
N SER A 58 -10.91 -7.41 2.78
CA SER A 58 -11.85 -6.37 2.35
C SER A 58 -11.31 -4.96 2.61
N ASN A 59 -11.46 -4.03 1.66
CA ASN A 59 -10.83 -2.71 1.71
C ASN A 59 -11.67 -1.54 1.14
N ARG A 60 -12.94 -1.76 0.79
CA ARG A 60 -13.76 -0.73 0.11
C ARG A 60 -14.52 0.20 1.05
N ASP A 61 -14.62 -0.19 2.31
CA ASP A 61 -15.30 0.55 3.36
C ASP A 61 -14.41 1.62 4.02
N GLU A 62 -13.14 1.72 3.62
CA GLU A 62 -12.16 2.63 4.21
C GLU A 62 -12.49 4.10 3.92
N PHE A 63 -12.27 4.96 4.92
CA PHE A 63 -12.42 6.41 4.79
C PHE A 63 -11.07 7.09 4.98
N ILE A 64 -10.80 8.08 4.13
CA ILE A 64 -9.55 8.84 4.18
C ILE A 64 -9.81 10.34 4.15
N VAL A 65 -8.86 11.10 4.70
CA VAL A 65 -8.82 12.55 4.58
C VAL A 65 -7.96 12.92 3.37
N VAL A 66 -8.49 13.79 2.50
CA VAL A 66 -7.78 14.30 1.33
C VAL A 66 -7.43 15.77 1.57
N ARG A 67 -6.16 16.13 1.35
CA ARG A 67 -5.68 17.51 1.42
C ARG A 67 -4.68 17.79 0.29
N LYS A 68 -4.56 19.07 -0.07
CA LYS A 68 -3.48 19.55 -0.94
C LYS A 68 -2.16 19.56 -0.15
N MET A 69 -1.07 19.10 -0.76
CA MET A 69 0.28 19.22 -0.19
C MET A 69 0.73 20.69 -0.21
N ALA A 70 1.46 21.11 0.82
CA ALA A 70 2.00 22.47 0.92
C ALA A 70 3.38 22.57 0.25
N ALA A 71 4.23 21.57 0.42
CA ALA A 71 5.55 21.46 -0.18
C ALA A 71 5.74 20.10 -0.87
N VAL A 72 6.52 20.07 -1.95
CA VAL A 72 6.92 18.86 -2.65
C VAL A 72 8.42 18.66 -2.46
N ASP A 73 8.76 17.84 -1.47
CA ASP A 73 10.14 17.40 -1.22
C ASP A 73 10.31 15.98 -1.77
N TRP A 74 11.33 15.75 -2.59
CA TRP A 74 11.62 14.44 -3.17
C TRP A 74 12.47 13.56 -2.26
N LEU A 75 13.02 14.09 -1.16
CA LEU A 75 13.93 13.37 -0.26
C LEU A 75 15.12 12.75 -1.00
N GLU A 76 15.53 13.39 -2.08
CA GLU A 76 16.62 12.97 -2.96
C GLU A 76 17.72 14.02 -2.94
N GLU A 77 18.96 13.56 -2.95
CA GLU A 77 20.11 14.43 -3.15
C GLU A 77 20.20 14.84 -4.62
N PRO A 78 20.83 16.00 -4.93
CA PRO A 78 21.09 16.39 -6.31
C PRO A 78 21.85 15.28 -7.06
N LEU A 79 21.46 15.03 -8.31
CA LEU A 79 22.18 14.10 -9.17
C LEU A 79 23.64 14.56 -9.31
N GLN A 80 24.57 13.78 -8.78
CA GLN A 80 26.00 14.01 -8.99
C GLN A 80 26.35 13.61 -10.44
N ALA A 81 26.67 14.60 -11.27
CA ALA A 81 26.92 14.40 -12.71
C ALA A 81 28.09 13.45 -13.05
N GLN A 82 28.85 13.00 -12.04
CA GLN A 82 30.07 12.21 -12.18
C GLN A 82 30.04 10.92 -11.32
N ALA A 83 28.86 10.38 -11.01
CA ALA A 83 28.79 9.05 -10.42
C ALA A 83 29.38 8.02 -11.43
N PRO A 84 30.35 7.18 -11.02
CA PRO A 84 30.86 6.12 -11.89
C PRO A 84 29.67 5.25 -12.33
N LYS A 85 29.55 5.00 -13.64
CA LYS A 85 28.57 4.04 -14.16
C LYS A 85 28.95 2.67 -13.59
N GLU A 86 28.28 2.22 -12.54
CA GLU A 86 28.31 0.82 -12.18
C GLU A 86 27.75 0.04 -13.37
N ALA A 87 28.62 -0.73 -14.01
CA ALA A 87 28.24 -1.68 -15.03
C ALA A 87 27.41 -2.76 -14.35
N ALA A 88 26.09 -2.70 -14.50
CA ALA A 88 25.24 -3.81 -14.16
C ALA A 88 25.51 -4.94 -15.17
N GLU A 89 26.07 -6.05 -14.66
CA GLU A 89 26.11 -7.38 -15.30
C GLU A 89 24.74 -8.06 -15.19
#